data_AF-A0A3D4M6Q0-F1
#
_entry.id   AF-A0A3D4M6Q0-F1
#
_cell.length_a   1.000
_cell.length_b   1.000
_cell.length_c   1.000
_cell.angle_alpha   90.00
_cell.angle_beta   90.00
_cell.angle_gamma   90.00
#
_symmetry.space_group_name_H-M   'P 1'
#
loop_
_entity.id
_entity.type
_entity.pdbx_description
1 polymer ?
#
loop_
_entity_poly.entity_id
_entity_poly.type
_entity_poly.pdbx_seq_one_letter_code
_entity_poly.pdbx_strand_id
1 'polypeptide(L)'
;MDDKEYIDIPEIKDEKVKQVIGLMGNPLKLILQGGAVGLLAARKVVLMILLFFLANTFLGLYAIYVFFVSDAVIGDLPWVLAVVGAGIICTALAAYKGYQFVLIEAIRICYKAMNGLFLQFSAFIVDKAAALMQKENPSGNKDISFAMSVSDMIRQRFNKLPLLLRKGVGLILNRVPIAVMVNELRTEIRQGNKEQASQMLFTKMDTFIEDKLFAKNSNLWMWILFFFNLLVGLLIIQYKIG
;
A
#
# COMPACT_ATOMS: atom_id res chain seq x y z
N MET A 1 25.34 -11.46 31.28
CA MET A 1 25.75 -10.71 30.08
C MET A 1 24.78 -11.11 28.99
N ASP A 2 23.91 -10.18 28.63
CA ASP A 2 22.82 -10.40 27.69
C ASP A 2 23.40 -10.20 26.29
N ASP A 3 23.79 -11.29 25.63
CA ASP A 3 24.22 -11.26 24.24
C ASP A 3 23.03 -10.81 23.40
N LYS A 4 23.00 -9.51 23.09
CA LYS A 4 22.10 -8.96 22.09
C LYS A 4 22.54 -9.50 20.76
N GLU A 5 22.06 -10.69 20.43
CA GLU A 5 22.21 -11.30 19.12
C GLU A 5 21.65 -10.28 18.11
N TYR A 6 22.53 -9.61 17.36
CA TYR A 6 22.11 -8.72 16.30
C TYR A 6 21.84 -9.61 15.09
N ILE A 7 20.59 -9.61 14.60
CA ILE A 7 20.30 -10.19 13.29
C ILE A 7 21.04 -9.33 12.27
N ASP A 8 21.97 -9.93 11.54
CA ASP A 8 22.51 -9.30 10.35
C ASP A 8 21.37 -9.13 9.36
N ILE A 9 21.12 -7.86 9.00
CA ILE A 9 20.17 -7.56 7.94
C ILE A 9 20.67 -8.29 6.70
N PRO A 10 19.85 -9.11 6.02
CA PRO A 10 20.22 -9.58 4.70
C PRO A 10 20.45 -8.32 3.88
N GLU A 11 21.70 -8.10 3.49
CA GLU A 11 22.08 -6.94 2.70
C GLU A 11 21.09 -6.88 1.53
N ILE A 12 20.38 -5.76 1.39
CA ILE A 12 19.49 -5.59 0.25
C ILE A 12 20.41 -5.49 -0.97
N LYS A 13 20.72 -6.63 -1.58
CA LYS A 13 21.62 -6.73 -2.73
C LYS A 13 20.98 -6.14 -3.99
N ASP A 14 19.66 -6.07 -4.02
CA ASP A 14 18.92 -5.54 -5.16
C ASP A 14 19.00 -4.01 -5.23
N GLU A 15 19.77 -3.54 -6.20
CA GLU A 15 19.98 -2.13 -6.48
C GLU A 15 18.68 -1.40 -6.90
N LYS A 16 17.72 -2.10 -7.51
CA LYS A 16 16.39 -1.53 -7.81
C LYS A 16 15.64 -1.25 -6.52
N VAL A 17 15.71 -2.15 -5.54
CA VAL A 17 15.07 -1.95 -4.23
C VAL A 17 15.70 -0.74 -3.51
N LYS A 18 17.03 -0.59 -3.55
CA LYS A 18 17.71 0.60 -3.01
C LYS A 18 17.24 1.90 -3.69
N GLN A 19 17.10 1.89 -5.01
CA GLN A 19 16.59 3.04 -5.76
C GLN A 19 15.13 3.36 -5.43
N VAL A 20 14.24 2.35 -5.32
CA VAL A 20 12.84 2.54 -4.89
C VAL A 20 12.79 3.18 -3.51
N ILE A 21 13.61 2.71 -2.57
CA ILE A 21 13.70 3.27 -1.21
C ILE A 21 14.14 4.74 -1.24
N GLY A 22 15.14 5.08 -2.06
CA GLY A 22 15.58 6.46 -2.26
C GLY A 22 14.47 7.37 -2.81
N LEU A 23 13.61 6.84 -3.67
CA LEU A 23 12.49 7.58 -4.27
C LEU A 23 11.26 7.69 -3.34
N MET A 24 11.04 6.75 -2.41
CA MET A 24 9.89 6.79 -1.49
C MET A 24 9.88 8.02 -0.58
N GLY A 25 11.03 8.65 -0.34
CA GLY A 25 11.12 9.91 0.41
C GLY A 25 10.58 11.13 -0.34
N ASN A 26 10.36 11.01 -1.65
CA ASN A 26 9.81 12.09 -2.47
C ASN A 26 8.67 11.54 -3.37
N PRO A 27 7.41 11.81 -3.02
CA PRO A 27 6.26 11.19 -3.66
C PRO A 27 6.13 11.51 -5.16
N LEU A 28 6.51 12.71 -5.57
CA LEU A 28 6.50 13.11 -6.98
C LEU A 28 7.60 12.39 -7.77
N LYS A 29 8.80 12.30 -7.21
CA LYS A 29 9.90 11.54 -7.84
C LYS A 29 9.58 10.04 -7.89
N LEU A 30 8.87 9.49 -6.91
CA LEU A 30 8.44 8.09 -6.95
C LEU A 30 7.49 7.80 -8.12
N ILE A 31 6.57 8.71 -8.46
CA ILE A 31 5.67 8.52 -9.61
C ILE A 31 6.41 8.77 -10.93
N LEU A 32 7.20 9.85 -11.01
CA LEU A 32 7.86 10.25 -12.24
C LEU A 32 9.06 9.35 -12.60
N GLN A 33 9.86 8.97 -11.61
CA GLN A 33 11.08 8.19 -11.79
C GLN A 33 10.89 6.71 -11.41
N GLY A 34 9.82 6.36 -10.68
CA GLY A 34 9.54 4.96 -10.33
C GLY A 34 9.40 4.06 -11.55
N GLY A 35 8.88 4.58 -12.68
CA GLY A 35 8.85 3.85 -13.94
C GLY A 35 10.24 3.47 -14.46
N ALA A 36 11.22 4.38 -14.35
CA ALA A 36 12.61 4.13 -14.74
C ALA A 36 13.31 3.14 -13.78
N VAL A 37 12.88 3.12 -12.51
CA VAL A 37 13.37 2.19 -11.48
C VAL A 37 12.65 0.82 -11.54
N GLY A 38 11.80 0.59 -12.54
CA GLY A 38 11.14 -0.70 -12.77
C GLY A 38 9.81 -0.88 -12.04
N LEU A 39 9.26 0.17 -11.44
CA LEU A 39 7.94 0.18 -10.84
C LEU A 39 6.88 0.28 -11.95
N LEU A 40 6.46 -0.87 -12.48
CA LEU A 40 5.40 -0.96 -13.51
C LEU A 40 4.13 -0.20 -13.12
N ALA A 41 3.81 -0.16 -11.83
CA ALA A 41 2.71 0.63 -11.26
C ALA A 41 2.84 2.15 -11.53
N ALA A 42 4.04 2.71 -11.39
CA ALA A 42 4.29 4.13 -11.62
C ALA A 42 4.07 4.49 -13.10
N ARG A 43 4.58 3.67 -14.02
CA ARG A 43 4.33 3.86 -15.47
C ARG A 43 2.83 3.83 -15.80
N LYS A 44 2.08 2.87 -15.25
CA LYS A 44 0.63 2.78 -15.46
C LYS A 44 -0.10 4.01 -14.94
N VAL A 45 0.25 4.49 -13.75
CA VAL A 45 -0.38 5.67 -13.14
C VAL A 45 -0.06 6.95 -13.92
N VAL A 46 1.18 7.14 -14.38
CA VAL A 46 1.54 8.30 -15.22
C VAL A 46 0.72 8.33 -16.51
N LEU A 47 0.64 7.20 -17.21
CA LEU A 47 -0.18 7.08 -18.43
C LEU A 47 -1.65 7.39 -18.16
N MET A 48 -2.15 6.95 -17.00
CA MET A 48 -3.53 7.15 -16.62
C MET A 48 -3.85 8.60 -16.28
N ILE A 49 -2.99 9.29 -15.53
CA ILE A 49 -3.13 10.72 -15.26
C ILE A 49 -3.11 11.52 -16.57
N LEU A 50 -2.21 11.16 -17.49
CA LEU A 50 -2.11 11.80 -18.80
C LEU A 50 -3.39 11.57 -19.62
N LEU A 51 -3.97 10.37 -19.57
CA LEU A 51 -5.25 10.07 -20.23
C LEU A 51 -6.40 10.90 -19.65
N PHE A 52 -6.50 11.01 -18.32
CA PHE A 52 -7.48 11.88 -17.67
C PHE A 52 -7.30 13.34 -18.09
N PHE A 53 -6.07 13.83 -18.06
CA PHE A 53 -5.76 15.20 -18.46
C PHE A 53 -6.22 15.47 -19.90
N LEU A 54 -5.77 14.66 -20.86
CA LEU A 54 -6.13 14.83 -22.27
C LEU A 54 -7.65 14.76 -22.48
N ALA A 55 -8.31 13.71 -21.96
CA ALA A 55 -9.75 13.54 -22.15
C ALA A 55 -10.55 14.70 -21.57
N ASN A 56 -10.19 15.18 -20.38
CA ASN A 56 -10.85 16.32 -19.73
C ASN A 56 -10.56 17.65 -20.46
N THR A 57 -9.36 17.83 -20.99
CA THR A 57 -9.04 18.98 -21.84
C THR A 57 -9.90 18.98 -23.10
N PHE A 58 -10.02 17.84 -23.79
CA PHE A 58 -10.88 17.73 -24.98
C PHE A 58 -12.35 17.97 -24.65
N LEU A 59 -12.87 17.38 -23.56
CA LEU A 59 -14.25 17.60 -23.10
C LEU A 59 -14.52 19.06 -22.75
N GLY A 60 -13.60 19.72 -22.04
CA GLY A 60 -13.72 21.13 -21.70
C GLY A 60 -13.72 22.04 -22.94
N LEU A 61 -12.80 21.80 -23.88
CA LEU A 61 -12.75 22.55 -25.14
C LEU A 61 -14.01 22.30 -25.99
N TYR A 62 -14.51 21.07 -26.03
CA TYR A 62 -15.73 20.73 -26.74
C TYR A 62 -16.96 21.40 -26.11
N ALA A 63 -17.07 21.43 -24.78
CA ALA A 63 -18.14 22.13 -24.08
C ALA A 63 -18.14 23.65 -24.39
N ILE A 64 -16.95 24.27 -24.38
CA ILE A 64 -16.77 25.68 -24.75
C ILE A 64 -17.16 25.90 -26.21
N TYR A 65 -16.73 25.04 -27.12
CA TYR A 65 -17.08 25.14 -28.54
C TYR A 65 -18.60 25.07 -28.76
N VAL A 66 -19.26 24.06 -28.18
CA VAL A 66 -20.72 23.89 -28.29
C VAL A 66 -21.46 25.10 -27.72
N PHE A 67 -20.99 25.66 -26.61
CA PHE A 67 -21.57 26.87 -26.02
C PHE A 67 -21.52 28.09 -26.94
N PHE A 68 -20.47 28.26 -27.74
CA PHE A 68 -20.35 29.40 -28.66
C PHE A 68 -21.02 29.18 -30.02
N VAL A 69 -21.22 27.93 -30.44
CA VAL A 69 -21.77 27.60 -31.77
C VAL A 69 -23.28 27.32 -31.72
N SER A 70 -23.79 26.86 -30.58
CA SER A 70 -25.23 26.63 -30.39
C SER A 70 -25.93 27.94 -30.02
N ASP A 71 -27.26 27.98 -30.12
CA ASP A 71 -28.11 29.06 -29.61
C ASP A 71 -28.17 29.06 -28.05
N ALA A 72 -27.03 28.78 -27.41
CA ALA A 72 -26.90 28.66 -25.96
C ALA A 72 -27.10 30.02 -25.30
N VAL A 73 -27.82 30.01 -24.17
CA VAL A 73 -28.07 31.23 -23.39
C VAL A 73 -27.08 31.33 -22.23
N ILE A 74 -26.96 32.51 -21.62
CA ILE A 74 -26.11 32.73 -20.44
C ILE A 74 -26.44 31.73 -19.31
N GLY A 75 -27.69 31.23 -19.26
CA GLY A 75 -28.14 30.19 -18.33
C GLY A 75 -27.42 28.85 -18.46
N ASP A 76 -26.73 28.59 -19.58
CA ASP A 76 -26.02 27.33 -19.85
C ASP A 76 -24.54 27.38 -19.43
N LEU A 77 -24.02 28.58 -19.14
CA LEU A 77 -22.65 28.80 -18.67
C LEU A 77 -22.29 27.98 -17.42
N PRO A 78 -23.16 27.81 -16.41
CA PRO A 78 -22.89 26.94 -15.27
C PRO A 78 -22.62 25.48 -15.66
N TRP A 79 -23.22 24.97 -16.75
CA TRP A 79 -23.00 23.60 -17.22
C TRP A 79 -21.63 23.44 -17.88
N VAL A 80 -21.18 24.44 -18.64
CA VAL A 80 -19.80 24.49 -19.17
C VAL A 80 -18.80 24.46 -18.01
N LEU A 81 -19.01 25.30 -17.00
CA LEU A 81 -18.16 25.34 -15.80
C LEU A 81 -18.21 24.02 -15.03
N ALA A 82 -19.36 23.34 -14.98
CA ALA A 82 -19.50 22.04 -14.34
C ALA A 82 -18.67 20.96 -15.06
N VAL A 83 -18.67 20.93 -16.40
CA VAL A 83 -17.85 19.98 -17.18
C VAL A 83 -16.36 20.22 -16.93
N VAL A 84 -15.90 21.47 -16.99
CA VAL A 84 -14.50 21.83 -16.73
C VAL A 84 -14.11 21.52 -15.28
N GLY A 85 -14.94 21.91 -14.32
CA GLY A 85 -14.73 21.65 -12.89
C GLY A 85 -14.67 20.17 -12.56
N ALA A 86 -15.61 19.37 -13.10
CA ALA A 86 -15.61 17.92 -12.95
C ALA A 86 -14.33 17.30 -13.53
N GLY A 87 -13.86 17.76 -14.70
CA GLY A 87 -12.62 17.30 -15.29
C GLY A 87 -11.39 17.57 -14.43
N ILE A 88 -11.31 18.75 -13.82
CA ILE A 88 -10.23 19.10 -12.87
C ILE A 88 -10.29 18.19 -11.64
N ILE A 89 -11.47 18.04 -11.03
CA ILE A 89 -11.67 17.21 -9.83
C ILE A 89 -11.30 15.76 -10.12
N CYS A 90 -11.79 15.19 -11.22
CA CYS A 90 -11.51 13.81 -11.63
C CYS A 90 -10.02 13.59 -11.88
N THR A 91 -9.34 14.53 -12.54
CA THR A 91 -7.89 14.45 -12.79
C THR A 91 -7.09 14.51 -11.49
N ALA A 92 -7.44 15.41 -10.58
CA ALA A 92 -6.79 15.53 -9.27
C ALA A 92 -7.01 14.27 -8.41
N LEU A 93 -8.22 13.73 -8.43
CA LEU A 93 -8.59 12.51 -7.72
C LEU A 93 -7.86 11.28 -8.28
N ALA A 94 -7.74 11.17 -9.60
CA ALA A 94 -6.95 10.13 -10.28
C ALA A 94 -5.47 10.24 -9.90
N ALA A 95 -4.90 11.45 -9.84
CA ALA A 95 -3.54 11.67 -9.40
C ALA A 95 -3.32 11.26 -7.93
N TYR A 96 -4.23 11.66 -7.03
CA TYR A 96 -4.15 11.30 -5.62
C TYR A 96 -4.25 9.78 -5.38
N LYS A 97 -5.20 9.11 -6.04
CA LYS A 97 -5.39 7.67 -5.90
C LYS A 97 -4.30 6.87 -6.60
N GLY A 98 -3.84 7.35 -7.76
CA GLY A 98 -2.67 6.81 -8.44
C GLY A 98 -1.40 6.89 -7.58
N TYR A 99 -1.21 7.99 -6.85
CA TYR A 99 -0.13 8.12 -5.87
C TYR A 99 -0.20 7.03 -4.78
N GLN A 100 -1.37 6.85 -4.16
CA GLN A 100 -1.56 5.81 -3.14
C GLN A 100 -1.25 4.41 -3.70
N PHE A 101 -1.67 4.15 -4.93
CA PHE A 101 -1.41 2.88 -5.63
C PHE A 101 0.09 2.62 -5.82
N VAL A 102 0.84 3.62 -6.30
CA VAL A 102 2.30 3.55 -6.50
C VAL A 102 3.02 3.35 -5.17
N LEU A 103 2.60 4.06 -4.12
CA LEU A 103 3.19 3.96 -2.79
C LEU A 103 3.02 2.55 -2.20
N ILE A 104 1.81 1.97 -2.31
CA ILE A 104 1.54 0.61 -1.81
C ILE A 104 2.38 -0.42 -2.59
N GLU A 105 2.54 -0.25 -3.91
CA GLU A 105 3.36 -1.16 -4.70
C GLU A 105 4.85 -1.06 -4.33
N ALA A 106 5.35 0.15 -4.10
CA ALA A 106 6.72 0.36 -3.61
C ALA A 106 6.94 -0.30 -2.24
N ILE A 107 5.95 -0.19 -1.34
CA ILE A 107 5.96 -0.88 -0.04
C ILE A 107 5.95 -2.40 -0.23
N ARG A 108 5.14 -2.94 -1.17
CA ARG A 108 5.09 -4.38 -1.48
C ARG A 108 6.45 -4.90 -1.95
N ILE A 109 7.12 -4.19 -2.86
CA ILE A 109 8.46 -4.58 -3.34
C ILE A 109 9.48 -4.60 -2.19
N CYS A 110 9.45 -3.57 -1.34
CA CYS A 110 10.31 -3.52 -0.16
C CYS A 110 10.00 -4.66 0.82
N TYR A 111 8.72 -4.97 1.04
CA TYR A 111 8.28 -6.09 1.88
C TYR A 111 8.81 -7.43 1.36
N LYS A 112 8.68 -7.70 0.05
CA LYS A 112 9.18 -8.94 -0.57
C LYS A 112 10.70 -9.06 -0.49
N ALA A 113 11.43 -7.96 -0.66
CA ALA A 113 12.88 -7.93 -0.48
C ALA A 113 13.31 -8.23 0.97
N MET A 114 12.41 -8.04 1.93
CA MET A 114 12.64 -8.24 3.36
C MET A 114 12.10 -9.58 3.89
N ASN A 115 11.73 -10.52 3.02
CA ASN A 115 11.05 -11.75 3.44
C ASN A 115 11.82 -12.54 4.52
N GLY A 116 13.14 -12.65 4.36
CA GLY A 116 14.01 -13.31 5.34
C GLY A 116 13.98 -12.65 6.73
N LEU A 117 13.81 -11.33 6.81
CA LEU A 117 13.65 -10.62 8.08
C LEU A 117 12.30 -10.90 8.73
N PHE A 118 11.23 -11.03 7.94
CA PHE A 118 9.91 -11.40 8.47
C PHE A 118 9.89 -12.85 8.99
N LEU A 119 10.58 -13.78 8.31
CA LEU A 119 10.72 -15.15 8.81
C LEU A 119 11.47 -15.21 10.15
N GLN A 120 12.61 -14.51 10.27
CA GLN A 120 13.35 -14.44 11.53
C GLN A 120 12.54 -13.76 12.64
N PHE A 121 11.75 -12.76 12.28
CA PHE A 121 10.82 -12.12 13.20
C PHE A 121 9.74 -13.11 13.69
N SER A 122 9.19 -13.95 12.82
CA SER A 122 8.26 -15.02 13.20
C SER A 122 8.92 -16.07 14.12
N ALA A 123 10.15 -16.49 13.82
CA ALA A 123 10.91 -17.41 14.68
C ALA A 123 11.09 -16.86 16.10
N PHE A 124 11.50 -15.60 16.21
CA PHE A 124 11.67 -14.94 17.50
C PHE A 124 10.36 -14.82 18.29
N ILE A 125 9.25 -14.51 17.61
CA ILE A 125 7.91 -14.48 18.23
C ILE A 125 7.56 -15.85 18.82
N VAL A 126 7.79 -16.91 18.06
CA VAL A 126 7.52 -18.28 18.49
C VAL A 126 8.40 -18.67 19.68
N ASP A 127 9.67 -18.30 19.68
CA ASP A 127 10.57 -18.56 20.82
C ASP A 127 10.13 -17.86 22.10
N LYS A 128 9.72 -16.59 22.00
CA LYS A 128 9.16 -15.87 23.15
C LYS A 128 7.84 -16.47 23.61
N ALA A 129 6.94 -16.82 22.69
CA ALA A 129 5.68 -17.45 23.01
C ALA A 129 5.88 -18.80 23.72
N ALA A 130 6.80 -19.63 23.23
CA ALA A 130 7.17 -20.90 23.86
C ALA A 130 7.69 -20.71 25.30
N ALA A 131 8.58 -19.74 25.52
CA ALA A 131 9.15 -19.45 26.84
C ALA A 131 8.10 -19.01 27.87
N LEU A 132 7.06 -18.29 27.44
CA LEU A 132 5.95 -17.87 28.31
C LEU A 132 4.98 -19.02 28.57
N MET A 133 4.66 -19.80 27.53
CA MET A 133 3.75 -20.94 27.64
C MET A 133 4.32 -22.07 28.49
N GLN A 134 5.65 -22.16 28.65
CA GLN A 134 6.32 -23.05 29.60
C GLN A 134 6.27 -22.52 31.05
N LYS A 135 6.16 -21.20 31.24
CA LYS A 135 6.07 -20.57 32.57
C LYS A 135 4.64 -20.48 33.12
N GLU A 136 3.63 -20.46 32.26
CA GLU A 136 2.22 -20.48 32.66
C GLU A 136 1.64 -21.91 32.67
N ASN A 137 0.97 -22.25 33.78
CA ASN A 137 0.23 -23.51 33.93
C ASN A 137 -0.75 -23.73 32.75
N PRO A 138 -0.94 -24.98 32.28
CA PRO A 138 -1.56 -25.28 30.99
C PRO A 138 -3.03 -24.86 30.83
N SER A 139 -3.71 -24.47 31.92
CA SER A 139 -5.14 -24.15 32.01
C SER A 139 -5.48 -22.65 32.06
N GLY A 140 -4.49 -21.74 32.04
CA GLY A 140 -4.74 -20.29 32.04
C GLY A 140 -5.14 -19.78 30.66
N ASN A 141 -6.41 -19.40 30.48
CA ASN A 141 -6.92 -18.57 29.39
C ASN A 141 -6.62 -17.08 29.63
N LYS A 142 -5.51 -16.74 30.30
CA LYS A 142 -5.10 -15.34 30.35
C LYS A 142 -4.48 -15.02 29.00
N ASP A 143 -5.12 -14.07 28.33
CA ASP A 143 -4.74 -13.55 27.04
C ASP A 143 -3.22 -13.50 26.92
N ILE A 144 -2.72 -14.00 25.79
CA ILE A 144 -1.42 -13.63 25.23
C ILE A 144 -1.54 -12.13 24.87
N SER A 145 -1.74 -11.30 25.91
CA SER A 145 -1.66 -9.84 25.97
C SER A 145 -0.20 -9.39 25.86
N PHE A 146 0.68 -10.33 25.49
CA PHE A 146 1.71 -10.19 24.48
C PHE A 146 1.16 -9.56 23.17
N ALA A 147 0.56 -8.37 23.27
CA ALA A 147 1.00 -7.21 22.49
C ALA A 147 2.49 -6.98 22.79
N MET A 148 3.26 -8.01 22.46
CA MET A 148 4.69 -8.17 22.46
C MET A 148 5.18 -6.95 21.74
N SER A 149 6.05 -6.20 22.38
CA SER A 149 6.53 -4.89 21.97
C SER A 149 7.03 -4.84 20.52
N VAL A 150 6.11 -4.91 19.54
CA VAL A 150 6.39 -4.94 18.11
C VAL A 150 7.19 -3.68 17.78
N SER A 151 6.76 -2.55 18.35
CA SER A 151 7.45 -1.27 18.30
C SER A 151 8.86 -1.28 18.91
N ASP A 152 9.10 -1.93 20.06
CA ASP A 152 10.43 -2.00 20.68
C ASP A 152 11.34 -3.03 20.00
N MET A 153 10.78 -4.12 19.48
CA MET A 153 11.47 -5.10 18.65
C MET A 153 11.86 -4.52 17.29
N ILE A 154 10.95 -3.76 16.65
CA ILE A 154 11.27 -2.96 15.46
C ILE A 154 12.41 -2.01 15.79
N ARG A 155 12.35 -1.34 16.93
CA ARG A 155 13.38 -0.40 17.35
C ARG A 155 14.72 -1.07 17.69
N GLN A 156 14.75 -2.26 18.28
CA GLN A 156 16.00 -2.94 18.64
C GLN A 156 16.62 -3.70 17.46
N ARG A 157 15.83 -4.45 16.69
CA ARG A 157 16.32 -5.33 15.62
C ARG A 157 16.38 -4.63 14.25
N PHE A 158 15.53 -3.64 14.00
CA PHE A 158 15.47 -2.92 12.71
C PHE A 158 16.09 -1.51 12.78
N ASN A 159 16.84 -1.18 13.84
CA ASN A 159 17.50 0.12 14.00
C ASN A 159 18.52 0.41 12.88
N LYS A 160 19.10 -0.65 12.29
CA LYS A 160 20.02 -0.57 11.15
C LYS A 160 19.31 -0.42 9.79
N LEU A 161 17.97 -0.51 9.73
CA LEU A 161 17.24 -0.21 8.50
C LEU A 161 17.11 1.30 8.29
N PRO A 162 17.09 1.76 7.02
CA PRO A 162 16.69 3.12 6.67
C PRO A 162 15.37 3.50 7.35
N LEU A 163 15.28 4.74 7.87
CA LEU A 163 14.13 5.27 8.61
C LEU A 163 12.78 5.01 7.92
N LEU A 164 12.74 5.10 6.60
CA LEU A 164 11.54 4.84 5.79
C LEU A 164 11.13 3.36 5.78
N LEU A 165 12.09 2.44 5.61
CA LEU A 165 11.81 1.00 5.68
C LEU A 165 11.34 0.60 7.08
N ARG A 166 11.99 1.14 8.12
CA ARG A 166 11.57 0.92 9.51
C ARG A 166 10.15 1.41 9.77
N LYS A 167 9.76 2.57 9.22
CA LYS A 167 8.39 3.07 9.27
C LYS A 167 7.42 2.16 8.50
N GLY A 168 7.78 1.73 7.30
CA GLY A 168 6.95 0.84 6.47
C GLY A 168 6.69 -0.51 7.14
N VAL A 169 7.75 -1.16 7.64
CA VAL A 169 7.68 -2.41 8.41
C VAL A 169 6.85 -2.24 9.67
N GLY A 170 7.04 -1.14 10.40
CA GLY A 170 6.21 -0.85 11.57
C GLY A 170 4.74 -0.64 11.25
N LEU A 171 4.43 0.00 10.12
CA LEU A 171 3.05 0.17 9.65
C LEU A 171 2.39 -1.17 9.31
N ILE A 172 3.13 -2.06 8.64
CA ILE A 172 2.65 -3.40 8.29
C ILE A 172 2.44 -4.22 9.56
N LEU A 173 3.47 -4.37 10.40
CA LEU A 173 3.43 -5.22 11.59
C LEU A 173 2.39 -4.75 12.63
N ASN A 174 2.16 -3.44 12.77
CA ASN A 174 1.12 -2.92 13.67
C ASN A 174 -0.30 -3.23 13.20
N ARG A 175 -0.51 -3.53 11.91
CA ARG A 175 -1.82 -3.93 11.38
C ARG A 175 -2.05 -5.44 11.37
N VAL A 176 -0.99 -6.24 11.54
CA VAL A 176 -1.10 -7.70 11.57
C VAL A 176 -1.55 -8.13 12.97
N PRO A 177 -2.61 -8.94 13.12
CA PRO A 177 -3.06 -9.43 14.41
C PRO A 177 -2.18 -10.60 14.92
N ILE A 178 -0.91 -10.30 15.20
CA ILE A 178 0.12 -11.29 15.58
C ILE A 178 -0.32 -12.10 16.81
N ALA A 179 -0.87 -11.45 17.84
CA ALA A 179 -1.31 -12.13 19.06
C ALA A 179 -2.39 -13.20 18.80
N VAL A 180 -3.32 -12.92 17.88
CA VAL A 180 -4.36 -13.88 17.47
C VAL A 180 -3.72 -15.06 16.74
N MET A 181 -2.85 -14.78 15.76
CA MET A 181 -2.17 -15.82 14.98
C MET A 181 -1.27 -16.72 15.84
N VAL A 182 -0.60 -16.18 16.86
CA VAL A 182 0.23 -16.95 17.80
C VAL A 182 -0.63 -17.82 18.70
N ASN A 183 -1.79 -17.33 19.14
CA ASN A 183 -2.71 -18.12 19.95
C ASN A 183 -3.28 -19.31 19.17
N GLU A 184 -3.56 -19.14 17.88
CA GLU A 184 -3.95 -20.25 16.99
C GLU A 184 -2.87 -21.33 16.88
N LEU A 185 -1.60 -20.97 17.03
CA LEU A 185 -0.45 -21.89 16.95
C LEU A 185 -0.02 -22.46 18.31
N ARG A 186 -0.78 -22.20 19.40
CA ARG A 186 -0.43 -22.60 20.78
C ARG A 186 -0.11 -24.09 20.92
N THR A 187 -0.84 -24.96 20.22
CA THR A 187 -0.65 -26.42 20.28
C THR A 187 0.70 -26.83 19.70
N GLU A 188 1.04 -26.34 18.50
CA GLU A 188 2.31 -26.60 17.81
C GLU A 188 3.52 -26.07 18.61
N ILE A 189 3.36 -24.87 19.20
CA ILE A 189 4.38 -24.25 20.05
C ILE A 189 4.62 -25.09 21.31
N ARG A 190 3.56 -25.62 21.94
CA ARG A 190 3.66 -26.47 23.13
C ARG A 190 4.27 -27.84 22.85
N GLN A 191 4.08 -28.36 21.64
CA GLN A 191 4.69 -29.62 21.21
C GLN A 191 6.20 -29.50 20.93
N GLY A 192 6.79 -28.30 21.06
CA GLY A 192 8.22 -28.07 20.91
C GLY A 192 8.67 -27.92 19.46
N ASN A 193 7.75 -27.93 18.50
CA ASN A 193 8.05 -27.83 17.08
C ASN A 193 8.18 -26.38 16.62
N LYS A 194 9.23 -25.72 17.12
CA LYS A 194 9.46 -24.27 16.96
C LYS A 194 9.69 -23.85 15.51
N GLU A 195 10.42 -24.63 14.74
CA GLU A 195 10.68 -24.33 13.32
C GLU A 195 9.37 -24.36 12.52
N GLN A 196 8.56 -25.40 12.66
CA GLN A 196 7.28 -25.51 11.97
C GLN A 196 6.31 -24.40 12.40
N ALA A 197 6.23 -24.11 13.70
CA ALA A 197 5.41 -23.02 14.20
C ALA A 197 5.87 -21.64 13.67
N SER A 198 7.18 -21.43 13.50
CA SER A 198 7.74 -20.19 12.92
C SER A 198 7.35 -20.02 11.46
N GLN A 199 7.41 -21.11 10.68
CA GLN A 199 7.06 -21.13 9.27
C GLN A 199 5.55 -20.91 9.08
N MET A 200 4.72 -21.53 9.92
CA MET A 200 3.26 -21.35 9.90
C MET A 200 2.85 -19.92 10.29
N LEU A 201 3.50 -19.33 11.30
CA LEU A 201 3.26 -17.95 11.69
C LEU A 201 3.65 -17.00 10.55
N PHE A 202 4.83 -17.19 9.96
CA PHE A 202 5.29 -16.42 8.82
C PHE A 202 4.29 -16.49 7.65
N THR A 203 3.82 -17.70 7.31
CA THR A 203 2.84 -17.91 6.23
C THR A 203 1.53 -17.20 6.53
N LYS A 204 1.00 -17.30 7.76
CA LYS A 204 -0.23 -16.58 8.16
C LYS A 204 -0.08 -15.07 8.08
N MET A 205 1.08 -14.55 8.50
CA MET A 205 1.38 -13.12 8.39
C MET A 205 1.46 -12.70 6.91
N ASP A 206 2.17 -13.46 6.09
CA ASP A 206 2.35 -13.19 4.66
C ASP A 206 1.01 -13.19 3.91
N THR A 207 0.18 -14.20 4.15
CA THR A 207 -1.18 -14.28 3.59
C THR A 207 -2.04 -13.10 4.03
N PHE A 208 -2.01 -12.71 5.32
CA PHE A 208 -2.78 -11.56 5.78
C PHE A 208 -2.32 -10.25 5.12
N ILE A 209 -1.00 -10.08 4.96
CA ILE A 209 -0.42 -8.89 4.34
C ILE A 209 -0.78 -8.84 2.85
N GLU A 210 -0.61 -9.93 2.12
CA GLU A 210 -0.97 -10.02 0.70
C GLU A 210 -2.49 -9.82 0.51
N ASP A 211 -3.35 -10.49 1.26
CA ASP A 211 -4.80 -10.44 1.05
C ASP A 211 -5.48 -9.16 1.58
N LYS A 212 -5.03 -8.63 2.73
CA LYS A 212 -5.71 -7.49 3.37
C LYS A 212 -5.06 -6.16 3.07
N LEU A 213 -3.74 -6.11 2.90
CA LEU A 213 -3.02 -4.85 2.67
C LEU A 213 -2.76 -4.63 1.18
N PHE A 214 -2.39 -5.68 0.45
CA PHE A 214 -1.93 -5.55 -0.92
C PHE A 214 -2.99 -5.89 -1.98
N ALA A 215 -3.87 -6.86 -1.77
CA ALA A 215 -4.88 -7.28 -2.76
C ALA A 215 -5.97 -6.22 -3.00
N LYS A 216 -6.21 -5.34 -2.01
CA LYS A 216 -7.13 -4.20 -2.16
C LYS A 216 -6.61 -3.11 -3.12
N ASN A 217 -5.33 -3.19 -3.51
CA ASN A 217 -4.69 -2.23 -4.40
C ASN A 217 -5.00 -2.58 -5.87
N SER A 218 -6.17 -2.16 -6.37
CA SER A 218 -6.59 -2.35 -7.77
C SER A 218 -6.71 -1.02 -8.51
N ASN A 219 -6.29 -1.00 -9.78
CA ASN A 219 -6.44 0.16 -10.67
C ASN A 219 -7.80 0.20 -11.40
N LEU A 220 -8.66 -0.81 -11.22
CA LEU A 220 -9.92 -0.95 -11.96
C LEU A 220 -10.89 0.21 -11.67
N TRP A 221 -10.95 0.68 -10.42
CA TRP A 221 -11.78 1.83 -10.04
C TRP A 221 -11.40 3.11 -10.81
N MET A 222 -10.12 3.25 -11.11
CA MET A 222 -9.56 4.37 -11.84
C MET A 222 -10.09 4.36 -13.30
N TRP A 223 -10.28 3.17 -13.88
CA TRP A 223 -10.90 3.01 -15.21
C TRP A 223 -12.41 3.26 -15.19
N ILE A 224 -13.11 2.76 -14.17
CA ILE A 224 -14.54 3.03 -13.98
C ILE A 224 -14.78 4.55 -13.92
N LEU A 225 -14.00 5.25 -13.09
CA LEU A 225 -14.07 6.70 -12.97
C LEU A 225 -13.84 7.41 -14.31
N PHE A 226 -12.87 6.93 -15.10
CA PHE A 226 -12.55 7.51 -16.40
C PHE A 226 -13.75 7.44 -17.35
N PHE A 227 -14.31 6.25 -17.55
CA PHE A 227 -15.46 6.06 -18.44
C PHE A 227 -16.70 6.79 -17.94
N PHE A 228 -16.95 6.76 -16.63
CA PHE A 228 -18.08 7.47 -16.04
C PHE A 228 -17.97 8.98 -16.25
N ASN A 229 -16.80 9.57 -15.98
CA ASN A 229 -16.54 10.99 -16.18
C ASN A 229 -16.73 11.39 -17.66
N LEU A 230 -16.25 10.56 -18.59
CA LEU A 230 -16.37 10.82 -20.02
C LEU A 230 -17.83 10.77 -20.48
N LEU A 231 -18.58 9.75 -20.04
CA LEU A 231 -19.99 9.58 -20.36
C LEU A 231 -20.85 10.71 -19.79
N VAL A 232 -20.69 11.04 -18.51
CA VAL A 232 -21.45 12.14 -17.88
C VAL A 232 -21.10 13.47 -18.52
N GLY A 233 -19.82 13.73 -18.83
CA GLY A 233 -19.39 14.94 -19.51
C GLY A 233 -20.05 15.10 -20.88
N LEU A 234 -20.07 14.05 -21.71
CA LEU A 234 -20.73 14.07 -23.01
C LEU A 234 -22.25 14.29 -22.90
N LEU A 235 -22.91 13.64 -21.94
CA LEU A 235 -24.35 13.82 -21.72
C LEU A 235 -24.69 15.26 -21.31
N ILE A 236 -23.90 15.88 -20.44
CA ILE A 236 -24.13 17.28 -20.05
C ILE A 236 -24.00 18.18 -21.28
N ILE A 237 -22.97 17.98 -22.10
CA ILE A 237 -22.76 18.80 -23.30
C ILE A 237 -23.93 18.66 -24.29
N GLN A 238 -24.41 17.44 -24.52
CA GLN A 238 -25.47 17.16 -25.50
C GLN A 238 -26.90 17.56 -25.08
N TYR A 239 -27.19 17.63 -23.77
CA TYR A 239 -28.56 17.84 -23.29
C TYR A 239 -28.75 19.16 -22.52
N LYS A 240 -27.67 19.86 -22.19
CA LYS A 240 -27.69 21.09 -21.38
C LYS A 240 -26.96 22.27 -22.00
N ILE A 241 -26.18 22.07 -23.07
CA ILE A 241 -25.36 23.13 -23.67
C ILE A 241 -25.65 23.25 -25.17
N GLY A 242 -25.58 22.12 -25.89
CA GLY A 242 -26.12 21.99 -27.25
C GLY A 242 -27.53 21.44 -27.24
#